data_AF-A0A8T7L465-F1
#
_entry.id   AF-A0A8T7L465-F1
#
_cell.length_a   1.000
_cell.length_b   1.000
_cell.length_c   1.000
_cell.angle_alpha   90.00
_cell.angle_beta   90.00
_cell.angle_gamma   90.00
#
_symmetry.space_group_name_H-M   'P 1'
#
loop_
_entity.id
_entity.type
_entity.pdbx_description
1 polymer ?
#
loop_
_entity_poly.entity_id
_entity_poly.type
_entity_poly.pdbx_seq_one_letter_code
_entity_poly.pdbx_strand_id
1 'polypeptide(L)' 'MDLSSEKALMRYSEAYQLLYNRKPRDLRTLENGWVIVNGARMRAAELDYLTVQLQNEYNKGLEQRRTVVQRLLKWFKQN' A
#
# COMPACT_ATOMS: atom_id res chain seq x y z
N MET A 1 21.07 11.89 -6.87
CA MET A 1 19.87 11.43 -6.16
C MET A 1 19.08 10.53 -7.08
N ASP A 2 18.73 9.32 -6.63
CA ASP A 2 18.00 8.35 -7.45
C ASP A 2 16.48 8.57 -7.29
N LEU A 3 15.94 9.38 -8.21
CA LEU A 3 14.52 9.76 -8.25
C LEU A 3 13.57 8.56 -8.33
N SER A 4 14.01 7.42 -8.86
CA SER A 4 13.20 6.20 -8.94
C SER A 4 12.96 5.60 -7.55
N SER A 5 14.02 5.53 -6.75
CA SER A 5 13.98 5.00 -5.39
C SER A 5 13.14 5.86 -4.44
N GLU A 6 13.22 7.19 -4.57
CA GLU A 6 12.39 8.12 -3.78
C GLU A 6 10.90 7.96 -4.10
N LYS A 7 10.56 7.83 -5.39
CA LYS A 7 9.18 7.62 -5.83
C LYS A 7 8.62 6.29 -5.33
N ALA A 8 9.41 5.23 -5.32
CA ALA A 8 9.02 3.93 -4.79
C ALA A 8 8.72 4.00 -3.29
N LEU A 9 9.59 4.65 -2.50
CA LEU A 9 9.36 4.85 -1.06
C LEU A 9 8.13 5.70 -0.76
N MET A 10 7.89 6.75 -1.54
CA MET A 10 6.72 7.61 -1.37
C MET A 10 5.42 6.81 -1.59
N ARG A 11 5.32 6.08 -2.71
CA ARG A 11 4.16 5.24 -3.02
C ARG A 11 3.93 4.16 -1.96
N TYR A 12 5.00 3.54 -1.50
CA TYR A 12 4.93 2.57 -0.41
C TYR A 12 4.40 3.21 0.88
N SER A 13 4.91 4.39 1.25
CA SER A 13 4.47 5.10 2.45
C SER A 13 3.00 5.48 2.40
N GLU A 14 2.51 5.96 1.25
CA GLU A 14 1.11 6.29 1.04
C GLU A 14 0.22 5.04 1.16
N ALA A 15 0.59 3.96 0.47
CA ALA A 15 -0.14 2.70 0.55
C ALA A 15 -0.18 2.16 1.99
N TYR A 16 0.97 2.11 2.66
CA TYR A 16 1.06 1.63 4.04
C TYR A 16 0.21 2.45 5.00
N GLN A 17 0.20 3.79 4.84
CA GLN A 17 -0.64 4.67 5.64
C GLN A 17 -2.13 4.43 5.39
N LEU A 18 -2.56 4.24 4.13
CA LEU A 18 -3.95 3.94 3.80
C LEU A 18 -4.42 2.61 4.43
N LEU A 19 -3.56 1.59 4.42
CA LEU A 19 -3.92 0.27 4.96
C LEU A 19 -3.92 0.21 6.49
N TYR A 20 -2.86 0.74 7.12
CA TYR A 20 -2.60 0.53 8.55
C TYR A 20 -2.87 1.77 9.41
N ASN A 21 -3.23 2.90 8.81
CA ASN A 21 -3.38 4.21 9.47
C ASN A 21 -2.15 4.57 10.32
N ARG A 22 -0.96 4.16 9.86
CA ARG A 22 0.34 4.33 10.52
C ARG A 22 1.40 4.66 9.47
N LYS A 23 2.44 5.39 9.86
CA LYS A 23 3.60 5.60 8.99
C LYS A 23 4.56 4.40 9.11
N PRO A 24 5.10 3.89 8.00
CA PRO A 24 6.16 2.90 8.06
C PRO A 24 7.42 3.48 8.70
N ARG A 25 8.23 2.63 9.34
CA ARG A 25 9.48 3.02 9.98
C ARG A 25 10.65 2.80 9.01
N ASP A 26 11.76 3.50 9.26
CA ASP A 26 13.03 3.28 8.56
C ASP A 26 12.92 3.27 7.04
N LEU A 27 12.35 4.35 6.46
CA LEU A 27 12.35 4.58 5.01
C LEU A 27 13.60 5.37 4.61
N ARG A 28 14.50 4.75 3.83
CA ARG A 28 15.70 5.42 3.32
C ARG A 28 16.04 4.96 1.92
N THR A 29 16.44 5.89 1.05
CA THR A 29 17.10 5.54 -0.21
C THR A 29 18.56 5.19 0.06
N LEU A 30 19.08 4.26 -0.73
CA LEU A 30 20.49 3.93 -0.82
C LEU A 30 20.92 4.07 -2.28
N GLU A 31 22.23 4.00 -2.52
CA GLU A 31 22.75 4.07 -3.89
C GLU A 31 22.33 2.87 -4.74
N ASN A 32 22.34 3.06 -6.06
CA ASN A 32 22.11 2.01 -7.06
C ASN A 32 20.75 1.33 -6.95
N GLY A 33 19.67 2.08 -6.67
CA GLY A 33 18.31 1.52 -6.67
C GLY A 33 17.99 0.65 -5.46
N TRP A 34 18.77 0.76 -4.37
CA TRP A 34 18.48 0.07 -3.11
C TRP A 34 17.70 0.98 -2.18
N VAL A 35 16.86 0.37 -1.33
CA VAL A 35 16.09 1.08 -0.32
C VAL A 35 16.07 0.28 0.98
N ILE A 36 15.89 0.98 2.09
CA ILE A 36 15.58 0.40 3.41
C ILE A 36 14.12 0.73 3.71
N VAL A 37 13.39 -0.28 4.19
CA VAL A 37 11.99 -0.20 4.59
C VAL A 37 11.79 -1.07 5.83
N ASN A 38 11.32 -0.50 6.94
CA ASN A 38 11.09 -1.21 8.20
C ASN A 38 12.31 -2.04 8.67
N GLY A 39 13.52 -1.54 8.44
CA GLY A 39 14.77 -2.21 8.80
C GLY A 39 15.25 -3.28 7.80
N ALA A 40 14.48 -3.60 6.76
CA ALA A 40 14.86 -4.51 5.70
C ALA A 40 15.40 -3.76 4.47
N ARG A 41 16.43 -4.30 3.81
CA ARG A 41 17.00 -3.75 2.57
C ARG A 41 16.51 -4.52 1.34
N MET A 42 16.03 -3.82 0.32
CA MET A 42 15.55 -4.40 -0.95
C MET A 42 15.77 -3.46 -2.13
N ARG A 43 15.56 -3.92 -3.37
CA ARG A 43 15.56 -3.04 -4.54
C ARG A 43 14.29 -2.19 -4.58
N ALA A 44 14.40 -0.97 -5.10
CA ALA A 44 13.26 -0.08 -5.33
C ALA A 44 12.20 -0.72 -6.26
N ALA A 45 12.62 -1.51 -7.25
CA ALA A 45 11.70 -2.24 -8.12
C ALA A 45 10.92 -3.34 -7.37
N GLU A 46 11.57 -4.05 -6.45
CA GLU A 46 10.90 -5.04 -5.59
C GLU A 46 9.89 -4.34 -4.66
N LEU A 47 10.25 -3.18 -4.11
CA LEU A 47 9.35 -2.38 -3.30
C LEU A 47 8.12 -1.93 -4.08
N ASP A 48 8.28 -1.45 -5.33
CA ASP A 48 7.16 -1.01 -6.17
C ASP A 48 6.23 -2.20 -6.50
N TYR A 49 6.79 -3.38 -6.82
CA TYR A 49 6.01 -4.61 -7.02
C TYR A 49 5.19 -4.99 -5.77
N LEU A 50 5.83 -5.02 -4.59
CA LEU A 50 5.15 -5.32 -3.32
C LEU A 50 4.08 -4.27 -2.98
N THR A 51 4.35 -3.01 -3.29
CA THR A 51 3.39 -1.90 -3.09
C THR A 51 2.15 -2.09 -3.95
N VAL A 52 2.31 -2.49 -5.22
CA VAL A 52 1.17 -2.79 -6.11
C VAL A 52 0.36 -3.98 -5.58
N GLN A 53 1.01 -5.06 -5.13
CA GLN A 53 0.31 -6.19 -4.53
C GLN A 53 -0.48 -5.78 -3.27
N LEU A 54 0.12 -4.95 -2.40
CA LEU A 54 -0.52 -4.44 -1.19
C LEU A 54 -1.79 -3.61 -1.52
N GLN A 55 -1.70 -2.73 -2.51
CA GLN A 55 -2.84 -1.92 -2.96
C GLN A 55 -3.94 -2.78 -3.57
N ASN A 56 -3.59 -3.78 -4.37
CA ASN A 56 -4.56 -4.70 -4.98
C ASN A 56 -5.34 -5.49 -3.93
N GLU A 57 -4.64 -6.03 -2.91
CA GLU A 57 -5.30 -6.75 -1.81
C GLU A 57 -6.21 -5.83 -0.98
N TYR A 58 -5.77 -4.60 -0.72
CA TYR A 58 -6.61 -3.60 -0.05
C TYR A 58 -7.87 -3.28 -0.86
N ASN A 59 -7.74 -3.04 -2.16
CA ASN A 59 -8.86 -2.74 -3.04
C ASN A 59 -9.85 -3.90 -3.10
N LYS A 60 -9.39 -5.15 -3.24
CA LYS A 60 -10.26 -6.34 -3.17
C LYS A 60 -11.00 -6.43 -1.84
N GLY A 61 -10.33 -6.17 -0.72
CA GLY A 61 -10.95 -6.18 0.61
C GLY A 61 -12.01 -5.08 0.77
N LEU A 62 -11.76 -3.88 0.24
CA LEU A 62 -12.75 -2.80 0.20
C LEU A 62 -13.96 -3.14 -0.67
N GLU A 63 -13.74 -3.74 -1.84
CA GLU A 63 -14.82 -4.16 -2.73
C GLU A 63 -15.74 -5.18 -2.05
N GLN A 64 -15.17 -6.19 -1.40
CA GLN A 64 -15.94 -7.18 -0.63
C GLN A 64 -16.77 -6.51 0.48
N ARG A 65 -16.18 -5.60 1.27
CA ARG A 65 -16.89 -4.85 2.32
C ARG A 65 -18.01 -3.99 1.74
N ARG A 66 -17.75 -3.28 0.62
CA ARG A 66 -18.75 -2.46 -0.07
C ARG A 66 -19.93 -3.30 -0.56
N THR A 67 -19.67 -4.50 -1.10
CA THR A 67 -20.73 -5.44 -1.50
C THR A 67 -21.59 -5.87 -0.31
N VAL A 68 -20.98 -6.20 0.84
CA VAL A 68 -21.73 -6.57 2.05
C VAL A 68 -22.58 -5.41 2.56
N VAL A 69 -22.02 -4.21 2.64
CA VAL A 69 -22.77 -3.00 3.04
C VAL A 69 -23.90 -2.69 2.06
N GLN A 70 -23.68 -2.82 0.76
CA GLN A 70 -24.74 -2.63 -0.24
C GLN A 70 -25.86 -3.66 -0.11
N ARG A 71 -25.53 -4.92 0.20
CA ARG A 71 -26.54 -5.95 0.48
C ARG A 71 -27.35 -5.62 1.74
N LEU A 72 -26.69 -5.16 2.80
CA LEU A 72 -27.35 -4.69 4.02
C LEU A 72 -28.27 -3.49 3.74
N LEU A 73 -27.79 -2.46 3.03
CA LEU A 73 -28.59 -1.30 2.66
C LEU A 73 -29.78 -1.66 1.77
N LYS A 74 -29.63 -2.65 0.87
CA LYS A 74 -30.75 -3.15 0.04
C LYS A 74 -31.79 -3.85 0.90
N TRP A 75 -31.38 -4.67 1.86
CA TRP A 75 -32.28 -5.35 2.80
C TRP A 75 -33.08 -4.34 3.64
N PHE A 76 -32.43 -3.29 4.17
CA PHE A 76 -33.10 -2.22 4.91
C PHE A 76 -34.10 -1.39 4.10
N LYS A 77 -34.00 -1.38 2.77
CA LYS A 77 -34.94 -0.66 1.89
C LYS A 77 -36.12 -1.51 1.41
N GLN A 78 -36.04 -2.83 1.59
CA GLN A 78 -37.04 -3.79 1.12
C GLN A 78 -37.97 -4.28 2.24
N ASN A 79 -37.63 -4.01 3.49
CA ASN A 79 -38.55 -4.01 4.64
C ASN A 79 -38.93 -2.57 4.99
#